data_AF-T1EK65-F1
#
_entry.id   AF-T1EK65-F1
#
_cell.length_a   1.000
_cell.length_b   1.000
_cell.length_c   1.000
_cell.angle_alpha   90.00
_cell.angle_beta   90.00
_cell.angle_gamma   90.00
#
_symmetry.space_group_name_H-M   'P 1'
#
loop_
_entity.id
_entity.type
_entity.pdbx_description
1 polymer ?
#
loop_
_entity_poly.entity_id
_entity_poly.type
_entity_poly.pdbx_seq_one_letter_code
_entity_poly.pdbx_strand_id
1 'polypeptide(L)' 'KRPLNAFMLWAKEERSRLLRCAPGVHNSSLSIMLGIKWKSMTSQEKLPYVKKHLKLSE' A
#
# COMPACT_ATOMS: atom_id res chain seq x y z
N LYS A 1 7.92 9.93 13.57
CA LYS A 1 7.00 9.32 12.56
C LYS A 1 7.38 7.85 12.44
N ARG A 2 6.44 6.92 12.65
CA ARG A 2 6.74 5.47 12.56
C ARG A 2 7.21 5.16 11.14
N PRO A 3 8.25 4.32 10.93
CA PRO A 3 8.73 3.98 9.59
C PRO A 3 7.58 3.41 8.78
N LEU A 4 7.40 3.92 7.56
CA LEU A 4 6.35 3.50 6.64
C LEU A 4 6.65 2.07 6.19
N ASN A 5 6.09 1.07 6.87
CA ASN A 5 6.25 -0.33 6.51
C ASN A 5 5.90 -0.59 5.02
N ALA A 6 6.36 -1.72 4.48
CA ALA A 6 6.11 -2.12 3.10
C ALA A 6 4.64 -1.99 2.67
N PHE A 7 3.70 -2.26 3.60
CA PHE A 7 2.27 -2.07 3.40
C PHE A 7 1.92 -0.59 3.15
N MET A 8 2.38 0.34 3.98
CA MET A 8 2.09 1.77 3.83
C MET A 8 2.64 2.32 2.51
N LEU A 9 3.80 1.83 2.06
CA LEU A 9 4.39 2.23 0.78
C LEU A 9 3.50 1.81 -0.41
N TRP A 10 3.09 0.54 -0.42
CA TRP A 10 2.18 0.01 -1.43
C TRP A 10 0.79 0.66 -1.34
N ALA A 11 0.24 0.79 -0.14
CA ALA A 11 -1.09 1.36 0.10
C ALA A 11 -1.15 2.83 -0.34
N LYS A 12 -0.05 3.58 -0.26
CA LYS A 12 0.00 4.96 -0.77
C LYS A 12 -0.11 5.01 -2.30
N GLU A 13 0.64 4.16 -3.01
CA GLU A 13 0.58 4.08 -4.47
C GLU A 13 -0.81 3.62 -4.94
N GLU A 14 -1.32 2.53 -4.37
CA GLU A 14 -2.60 1.94 -4.77
C GLU A 14 -3.79 2.84 -4.40
N ARG A 15 -3.76 3.49 -3.23
CA ARG A 15 -4.76 4.52 -2.87
C ARG A 15 -4.77 5.66 -3.88
N SER A 16 -3.60 6.15 -4.28
CA SER A 16 -3.50 7.23 -5.27
C SER A 16 -4.07 6.80 -6.62
N ARG A 17 -3.84 5.53 -7.03
CA ARG A 17 -4.43 4.96 -8.25
C ARG A 17 -5.94 4.90 -8.17
N LEU A 18 -6.49 4.42 -7.05
CA LEU A 18 -7.94 4.31 -6.84
C LEU A 18 -8.61 5.68 -6.79
N LEU A 19 -8.02 6.68 -6.13
CA LEU A 19 -8.54 8.05 -6.11
C LEU A 19 -8.53 8.71 -7.50
N ARG A 20 -7.57 8.34 -8.38
CA ARG A 20 -7.59 8.79 -9.77
C ARG A 20 -8.71 8.16 -10.58
N CYS A 21 -8.99 6.86 -10.36
CA CYS A 21 -10.08 6.16 -11.06
C CYS A 21 -11.46 6.52 -10.50
N ALA A 22 -11.57 6.80 -9.21
CA ALA A 22 -12.81 7.07 -8.51
C ALA A 22 -12.62 8.21 -7.49
N PRO A 23 -12.58 9.47 -7.96
CA PRO A 23 -12.48 10.64 -7.09
C PRO A 23 -13.79 10.79 -6.31
N GLY A 24 -13.81 10.31 -5.07
CA GLY A 24 -15.01 10.31 -4.21
C GLY A 24 -15.11 9.11 -3.28
N VAL A 25 -14.30 8.07 -3.50
CA VAL A 25 -14.25 6.93 -2.57
C VAL A 25 -13.63 7.35 -1.24
N HIS A 26 -14.32 7.03 -0.15
CA HIS A 26 -13.84 7.33 1.20
C HIS A 26 -12.55 6.58 1.52
N ASN A 27 -11.58 7.29 2.10
CA ASN A 27 -10.29 6.73 2.49
C ASN A 27 -10.41 5.53 3.44
N SER A 28 -11.47 5.48 4.25
CA SER A 28 -11.80 4.38 5.15
C SER A 28 -12.03 3.08 4.37
N SER A 29 -12.90 3.13 3.36
CA SER A 29 -13.22 1.99 2.49
C SER A 29 -12.00 1.54 1.68
N LEU A 30 -11.22 2.49 1.17
CA LEU A 30 -9.95 2.18 0.51
C LEU A 30 -8.99 1.46 1.46
N SER A 31 -8.88 1.91 2.70
CA SER A 31 -7.95 1.29 3.66
C SER A 31 -8.35 -0.14 4.04
N ILE A 32 -9.65 -0.43 4.12
CA ILE A 32 -10.17 -1.79 4.32
C ILE A 32 -9.83 -2.66 3.10
N MET A 33 -10.17 -2.20 1.89
CA MET A 33 -9.91 -2.92 0.64
C MET A 33 -8.41 -3.20 0.43
N LEU A 34 -7.57 -2.19 0.69
CA LEU A 34 -6.12 -2.30 0.60
C LEU A 34 -5.59 -3.30 1.64
N GLY A 35 -6.10 -3.32 2.87
CA GLY A 35 -5.72 -4.29 3.88
C GLY A 35 -6.02 -5.74 3.47
N ILE A 36 -7.18 -5.98 2.89
CA ILE A 36 -7.59 -7.30 2.37
C ILE A 36 -6.68 -7.71 1.21
N LYS A 37 -6.54 -6.83 0.21
CA LYS A 37 -5.71 -7.10 -0.97
C LYS A 37 -4.25 -7.35 -0.60
N TRP A 38 -3.70 -6.57 0.33
CA TRP A 38 -2.35 -6.81 0.86
C TRP A 38 -2.26 -8.17 1.55
N LYS A 39 -3.23 -8.57 2.37
CA LYS A 39 -3.22 -9.91 2.97
C LYS A 39 -3.23 -11.01 1.90
N SER A 40 -4.02 -10.85 0.85
CA SER A 40 -4.12 -11.79 -0.27
C SER A 40 -2.90 -11.80 -1.22
N MET A 41 -2.10 -10.73 -1.26
CA MET A 41 -0.89 -10.67 -2.09
C MET A 41 0.17 -11.67 -1.62
N THR A 42 0.86 -12.28 -2.58
CA THR A 42 1.94 -13.23 -2.29
C THR A 42 3.21 -12.53 -1.80
N SER A 43 4.11 -13.28 -1.17
CA SER A 43 5.41 -12.76 -0.73
C SER A 43 6.24 -12.19 -1.89
N GLN A 44 6.09 -12.74 -3.10
CA GLN A 44 6.76 -12.23 -4.30
C GLN A 44 6.21 -10.87 -4.75
N GLU A 45 4.90 -10.67 -4.68
CA GLU A 45 4.29 -9.36 -4.98
C GLU A 45 4.60 -8.30 -3.92
N LYS A 46 4.77 -8.72 -2.65
CA LYS A 46 5.18 -7.85 -1.55
C LYS A 46 6.67 -7.52 -1.59
N LEU A 47 7.50 -8.42 -2.13
CA LEU A 47 8.95 -8.32 -2.18
C LEU A 47 9.48 -6.97 -2.69
N PRO A 48 9.00 -6.39 -3.82
CA PRO A 48 9.47 -5.08 -4.27
C PRO A 48 9.16 -3.95 -3.28
N TYR A 49 8.02 -4.00 -2.58
CA TYR A 49 7.65 -3.00 -1.58
C TYR A 49 8.44 -3.17 -0.28
N VAL A 50 8.75 -4.41 0.11
CA VAL A 50 9.63 -4.73 1.23
C VAL A 50 11.06 -4.28 0.94
N LYS A 51 11.58 -4.55 -0.25
CA LYS A 51 12.92 -4.07 -0.69
C LYS A 51 12.98 -2.55 -0.78
N LYS A 52 11.95 -1.89 -1.36
CA LYS A 52 11.86 -0.42 -1.38
C LYS A 52 11.84 0.15 0.04
N HIS A 53 11.10 -0.46 0.97
CA HIS A 53 11.12 -0.05 2.38
C HIS A 53 12.51 -0.19 2.99
N LEU A 54 13.18 -1.33 2.80
CA LEU A 54 14.52 -1.60 3.32
C LEU A 54 15.53 -0.53 2.83
N LYS A 55 15.47 -0.19 1.54
CA LYS A 55 16.32 0.84 0.91
C LYS A 55 16.02 2.27 1.36
N LEU A 56 14.80 2.53 1.84
CA LEU A 56 14.39 3.84 2.37
C LEU A 56 14.72 4.00 3.86
N SER A 57 15.08 2.90 4.53
CA SER A 57 15.51 2.87 5.93
C SER A 57 17.03 2.83 6.11
N GLU A 58 17.81 2.78 5.02
CA GLU A 58 19.26 3.06 4.98
C GLU A 58 19.51 4.55 4.78
#